data_AF-G5A9T1-F1
#
_entry.id   AF-G5A9T1-F1
#
_cell.length_a   1.000
_cell.length_b   1.000
_cell.length_c   1.000
_cell.angle_alpha   90.00
_cell.angle_beta   90.00
_cell.angle_gamma   90.00
#
_symmetry.space_group_name_H-M   'P 1'
#
loop_
_entity.id
_entity.type
_entity.pdbx_description
1 polymer ?
#
loop_
_entity_poly.entity_id
_entity_poly.type
_entity_poly.pdbx_seq_one_letter_code
_entity_poly.pdbx_strand_id
1 'polypeptide(L)'
;ISPECLTDAEKAAAAKFYREAVKWSVRRAHHVGMPRGGWAAHLSTFECSCLFYKKFLSCAHIICGRAAYGLSVPGVNGSNLRFKDRRVRQMR
;
A
#
# COMPACT_ATOMS: atom_id res chain seq x y z
N ILE A 1 31.80 -23.47 1.41
CA ILE A 1 31.61 -22.09 1.92
C ILE A 1 30.17 -22.03 2.41
N SER A 2 29.95 -22.17 3.72
CA SER A 2 28.62 -21.91 4.27
C SER A 2 28.37 -20.42 4.10
N PRO A 3 27.24 -19.96 3.54
CA PRO A 3 26.98 -18.53 3.48
C PRO A 3 26.88 -18.06 4.93
N GLU A 4 27.84 -17.24 5.36
CA GLU A 4 27.79 -16.62 6.67
C GLU A 4 26.44 -15.91 6.80
N CYS A 5 25.60 -16.43 7.70
CA CYS A 5 24.29 -15.88 7.95
C CYS A 5 24.48 -14.44 8.42
N LEU A 6 23.80 -13.49 7.76
CA LEU A 6 23.81 -12.08 8.15
C LEU A 6 23.56 -11.95 9.65
N THR A 7 24.35 -11.09 10.29
CA THR A 7 24.12 -10.70 11.68
C THR A 7 22.78 -9.97 11.80
N ASP A 8 22.20 -9.93 12.99
CA ASP A 8 20.92 -9.26 13.19
C ASP A 8 20.99 -7.75 12.92
N ALA A 9 22.16 -7.14 13.14
CA ALA A 9 22.42 -5.75 12.77
C ALA A 9 22.35 -5.54 11.25
N GLU A 10 22.97 -6.43 10.46
CA GLU A 10 22.95 -6.37 9.00
C GLU A 10 21.54 -6.61 8.45
N LYS A 11 20.80 -7.57 9.02
CA LYS A 11 19.38 -7.79 8.68
C LYS A 11 18.54 -6.53 8.94
N ALA A 12 18.73 -5.89 10.09
CA ALA A 12 18.00 -4.66 10.44
C ALA A 12 18.35 -3.50 9.50
N ALA A 13 19.62 -3.34 9.15
CA ALA A 13 20.09 -2.33 8.20
C ALA A 13 19.51 -2.56 6.80
N ALA A 14 19.58 -3.79 6.28
CA ALA A 14 19.00 -4.17 5.00
C ALA A 14 17.47 -3.96 4.97
N ALA A 15 16.77 -4.34 6.04
CA ALA A 15 15.33 -4.12 6.16
C ALA A 15 14.96 -2.63 6.22
N LYS A 16 15.78 -1.80 6.87
CA LYS A 16 15.59 -0.33 6.88
C LYS A 16 15.82 0.25 5.48
N PHE A 17 16.91 -0.11 4.81
CA PHE A 17 17.21 0.33 3.45
C PHE A 17 16.10 -0.05 2.47
N TYR A 18 15.66 -1.31 2.50
CA TYR A 18 14.56 -1.78 1.66
C TYR A 18 13.26 -1.01 1.93
N ARG A 19 12.88 -0.82 3.20
CA ARG A 19 11.69 -0.05 3.56
C ARG A 19 11.75 1.39 3.05
N GLU A 20 12.88 2.06 3.20
CA GLU A 20 13.04 3.43 2.71
C GLU A 20 13.04 3.50 1.17
N ALA A 21 13.71 2.57 0.49
CA ALA A 21 13.71 2.49 -0.98
C ALA A 21 12.30 2.21 -1.54
N VAL A 22 11.54 1.29 -0.92
CA VAL A 22 10.15 1.03 -1.25
C VAL A 22 9.26 2.24 -0.97
N LYS A 23 9.47 2.93 0.16
CA LYS A 23 8.74 4.15 0.48
C LYS A 23 8.99 5.26 -0.55
N TRP A 24 10.23 5.38 -1.03
CA TRP A 24 10.61 6.32 -2.10
C TRP A 24 10.01 5.93 -3.45
N SER A 25 10.07 4.65 -3.83
CA SER A 25 9.52 4.18 -5.11
C SER A 25 7.99 4.31 -5.14
N VAL A 26 7.32 3.99 -4.03
CA VAL A 26 5.87 4.16 -3.88
C VAL A 26 5.50 5.64 -3.95
N ARG A 27 6.17 6.52 -3.19
CA ARG A 27 5.93 7.97 -3.28
C ARG A 27 6.14 8.49 -4.69
N ARG A 28 7.26 8.18 -5.32
CA ARG A 28 7.54 8.60 -6.69
C ARG A 28 6.47 8.06 -7.65
N ALA A 29 6.08 6.80 -7.55
CA ALA A 29 5.06 6.23 -8.41
C ALA A 29 3.68 6.87 -8.20
N HIS A 30 3.37 7.36 -7.01
CA HIS A 30 2.17 8.16 -6.77
C HIS A 30 2.23 9.53 -7.45
N HIS A 31 3.41 10.15 -7.56
CA HIS A 31 3.58 11.47 -8.19
C HIS A 31 3.89 11.41 -9.70
N VAL A 32 4.44 10.29 -10.20
CA VAL A 32 4.77 10.14 -11.62
C VAL A 32 3.50 10.16 -12.46
N GLY A 33 3.46 11.09 -13.42
CA GLY A 33 2.30 11.29 -14.28
C GLY A 33 1.10 11.95 -13.57
N MET A 34 1.28 12.43 -12.33
CA MET A 34 0.23 13.15 -11.62
C MET A 34 -0.04 14.50 -12.32
N PRO A 35 -1.30 14.81 -12.69
CA PRO A 35 -1.66 16.13 -13.22
C PRO A 35 -1.35 17.25 -12.22
N ARG A 36 -1.23 18.50 -12.69
CA ARG A 36 -1.03 19.67 -11.80
C ARG A 36 -2.11 19.80 -10.72
N GLY A 37 -3.34 19.36 -11.01
CA GLY A 37 -4.45 19.34 -10.05
C GLY A 37 -4.50 18.11 -9.13
N GLY A 38 -3.50 17.22 -9.19
CA GLY A 38 -3.52 15.96 -8.46
C GLY A 38 -4.33 14.87 -9.16
N TRP A 39 -4.49 13.73 -8.48
CA TRP A 39 -5.38 12.65 -8.93
C TRP A 39 -6.82 12.92 -8.51
N ALA A 40 -7.76 12.76 -9.44
CA ALA A 40 -9.18 12.72 -9.13
C ALA A 40 -9.54 11.31 -8.62
N ALA A 41 -10.23 11.24 -7.50
CA ALA A 41 -10.71 9.99 -6.91
C ALA A 41 -12.18 10.14 -6.50
N HIS A 42 -13.05 9.35 -7.12
CA HIS A 42 -14.46 9.23 -6.75
C HIS A 42 -14.61 8.07 -5.76
N LEU A 43 -14.68 8.43 -4.48
CA LEU A 43 -14.62 7.45 -3.40
C LEU A 43 -15.83 6.51 -3.42
N SER A 44 -17.04 6.99 -3.74
CA SER A 44 -18.28 6.20 -3.75
C SER A 44 -18.29 5.11 -4.84
N THR A 45 -17.82 5.44 -6.04
CA THR A 45 -17.77 4.55 -7.21
C THR A 45 -16.45 3.76 -7.32
N PHE A 46 -15.55 3.95 -6.36
CA PHE A 46 -14.19 3.39 -6.33
C PHE A 46 -13.26 3.87 -7.45
N GLU A 47 -13.57 4.92 -8.20
CA GLU A 47 -12.78 5.30 -9.37
C GLU A 47 -11.62 6.23 -9.02
N CYS A 48 -10.43 5.97 -9.57
CA CYS A 48 -9.29 6.88 -9.44
C CYS A 48 -8.52 6.98 -10.76
N SER A 49 -8.14 8.20 -11.16
CA SER A 49 -7.38 8.44 -12.38
C SER A 49 -5.89 8.04 -12.29
N CYS A 50 -5.42 7.60 -11.12
CA CYS A 50 -4.03 7.19 -10.96
C CYS A 50 -3.71 5.88 -11.70
N LEU A 51 -2.45 5.77 -12.14
CA LEU A 51 -1.97 4.60 -12.89
C LEU A 51 -2.12 3.28 -12.15
N PHE A 52 -2.00 3.29 -10.82
CA PHE A 52 -2.19 2.09 -9.99
C PHE A 52 -3.62 1.57 -10.04
N TYR A 53 -4.60 2.47 -9.97
CA TYR A 53 -6.00 2.06 -10.06
C TYR A 53 -6.30 1.48 -11.45
N LYS A 54 -5.80 2.10 -12.52
CA LYS A 54 -5.94 1.56 -13.88
C LYS A 54 -5.34 0.16 -14.04
N LYS A 55 -4.21 -0.12 -13.37
CA LYS A 55 -3.50 -1.40 -13.49
C LYS A 55 -4.03 -2.50 -12.58
N PHE A 56 -4.41 -2.16 -11.34
CA PHE A 56 -4.71 -3.13 -10.29
C PHE A 56 -6.14 -3.03 -9.75
N LEU A 57 -6.94 -2.08 -10.25
CA LEU A 57 -8.29 -1.77 -9.75
C LEU A 57 -8.31 -1.43 -8.25
N SER A 58 -7.17 -0.95 -7.72
CA SER A 58 -7.01 -0.51 -6.34
C SER A 58 -5.82 0.44 -6.22
N CYS A 59 -5.90 1.44 -5.34
CA CYS A 59 -4.81 2.36 -5.06
C CYS A 59 -4.92 2.97 -3.65
N ALA A 60 -3.82 3.55 -3.17
CA ALA A 60 -3.79 4.22 -1.86
C ALA A 60 -4.79 5.39 -1.76
N HIS A 61 -5.07 6.11 -2.85
CA HIS A 61 -6.03 7.22 -2.82
C HIS A 61 -7.46 6.76 -2.47
N ILE A 62 -7.91 5.64 -3.06
CA ILE A 62 -9.22 5.06 -2.76
C ILE A 62 -9.25 4.49 -1.34
N ILE A 63 -8.20 3.76 -0.94
CA ILE A 63 -8.11 3.14 0.39
C ILE A 63 -8.11 4.21 1.48
N CYS A 64 -7.16 5.14 1.43
CA CYS A 64 -7.01 6.20 2.42
C CYS A 64 -8.17 7.20 2.38
N GLY A 65 -8.64 7.56 1.18
CA GLY A 65 -9.80 8.44 1.03
C GLY A 65 -11.03 7.84 1.68
N ARG A 66 -11.39 6.59 1.37
CA ARG A 66 -12.56 5.95 1.98
C ARG A 66 -12.42 5.79 3.49
N ALA A 67 -11.22 5.45 3.99
CA ALA A 67 -10.94 5.42 5.42
C ALA A 67 -11.18 6.78 6.10
N ALA A 68 -10.70 7.88 5.50
CA ALA A 68 -10.87 9.23 6.03
C ALA A 68 -12.35 9.69 6.07
N TYR A 69 -13.16 9.22 5.13
CA TYR A 69 -14.60 9.50 5.06
C TYR A 69 -15.48 8.45 5.76
N GLY A 70 -14.89 7.51 6.52
CA GLY A 70 -15.64 6.48 7.24
C GLY A 70 -16.39 5.47 6.36
N LEU A 71 -16.02 5.37 5.08
CA LEU A 71 -16.61 4.46 4.12
C LEU A 71 -15.94 3.07 4.18
N SER A 72 -16.65 2.03 3.74
CA SER A 72 -16.10 0.66 3.69
C SER A 72 -14.88 0.58 2.76
N VAL A 73 -13.75 0.07 3.23
CA VAL A 73 -12.52 0.03 2.41
C VAL A 73 -12.41 -1.33 1.68
N PRO A 74 -12.02 -1.38 0.39
CA PRO A 74 -11.85 -2.64 -0.32
C PRO A 74 -10.85 -3.55 0.40
N GLY A 75 -11.22 -4.81 0.60
CA GLY A 75 -10.39 -5.79 1.31
C GLY A 75 -10.40 -5.67 2.83
N VAL A 76 -11.22 -4.76 3.40
CA VAL A 76 -11.43 -4.62 4.85
C VAL A 76 -12.93 -4.64 5.14
N ASN A 77 -13.42 -5.69 5.81
CA ASN A 77 -14.81 -5.76 6.24
C ASN A 77 -15.03 -4.84 7.46
N GLY A 78 -15.67 -3.68 7.25
CA GLY A 78 -16.37 -2.85 8.25
C GLY A 78 -15.56 -2.32 9.45
N SER A 79 -15.62 -1.01 9.69
CA SER A 79 -15.19 -0.17 10.86
C SER A 79 -13.87 -0.43 11.60
N ASN A 80 -13.21 -1.56 11.39
CA ASN A 80 -11.91 -1.90 11.93
C ASN A 80 -10.91 -1.87 10.79
N LEU A 81 -10.14 -0.78 10.69
CA LEU A 81 -9.01 -0.58 9.77
C LEU A 81 -7.83 -1.54 10.07
N ARG A 82 -8.10 -2.82 10.23
CA ARG A 82 -7.07 -3.85 10.32
C ARG A 82 -7.04 -4.59 8.99
N PHE A 83 -5.98 -4.34 8.22
CA PHE A 83 -5.61 -5.22 7.11
C PHE A 83 -5.49 -6.64 7.68
N LYS A 84 -6.41 -7.53 7.32
CA LYS A 84 -6.28 -8.95 7.67
C LYS A 84 -5.21 -9.55 6.76
N ASP A 85 -4.09 -9.97 7.35
CA ASP A 85 -3.07 -10.75 6.64
C ASP A 85 -3.71 -12.08 6.19
N ARG A 86 -3.72 -12.35 4.88
CA ARG A 86 -4.30 -13.57 4.31
C ARG A 86 -3.54 -14.85 4.69
N ARG A 87 -2.32 -14.73 5.24
CA ARG A 87 -1.54 -15.86 5.78
C ARG A 87 -2.06 -16.31 7.14
N VAL A 88 -2.83 -15.47 7.83
CA VAL A 88 -3.53 -15.84 9.06
C VAL A 88 -4.93 -16.35 8.72
N ARG A 89 -5.02 -17.31 7.80
CA ARG A 89 -6.09 -18.30 7.85
C ARG A 89 -5.64 -19.32 8.89
N GLN A 90 -6.06 -19.12 10.13
CA GLN A 90 -5.94 -20.14 11.15
C GLN A 90 -6.69 -21.37 10.62
N MET A 91 -5.95 -22.46 10.48
CA MET A 91 -6.52 -23.80 10.41
C MET A 91 -7.52 -23.95 11.57
N ARG A 92 -8.65 -24.59 11.24
CA ARG A 92 -9.70 -25.01 12.17
C ARG A 92 -9.13 -25.75 13.38
#